data_AF-A0A968B8Y8-F1
#
_entry.id   AF-A0A968B8Y8-F1
#
_cell.length_a   1.000
_cell.length_b   1.000
_cell.length_c   1.000
_cell.angle_alpha   90.00
_cell.angle_beta   90.00
_cell.angle_gamma   90.00
#
_symmetry.space_group_name_H-M   'P 1'
#
loop_
_entity.id
_entity.type
_entity.pdbx_description
1 polymer ?
#
loop_
_entity_poly.entity_id
_entity_poly.type
_entity_poly.pdbx_seq_one_letter_code
_entity_poly.pdbx_strand_id
1 'polypeptide(L)'
;MKHEIIEMMAFPREMIRGNVPLETCGHTGHYAHHDPECGVCEARIECEWLYHNDELSGLGEKPLADLLEALQSALLYIDACVARAGHTPSKCRCRACTWLRRAESLQAAASR
;
A
#
# COMPACT_ATOMS: atom_id res chain seq x y z
N MET A 1 8.61 11.64 -11.14
CA MET A 1 9.00 10.72 -10.05
C MET A 1 8.12 10.84 -8.81
N LYS A 2 8.19 11.90 -7.99
CA LYS A 2 7.36 12.01 -6.76
C LYS A 2 5.86 11.86 -7.02
N HIS A 3 5.36 12.58 -8.03
CA HIS A 3 3.96 12.51 -8.43
C HIS A 3 3.55 11.09 -8.88
N GLU A 4 4.36 10.43 -9.70
CA GLU A 4 4.12 9.05 -10.14
C GLU A 4 4.08 8.07 -8.96
N ILE A 5 4.94 8.23 -7.95
CA ILE A 5 4.91 7.40 -6.73
C ILE A 5 3.59 7.60 -5.98
N ILE A 6 3.12 8.85 -5.86
CA ILE A 6 1.84 9.17 -5.21
C ILE A 6 0.66 8.54 -5.97
N GLU A 7 0.64 8.62 -7.30
CA GLU A 7 -0.39 7.99 -8.13
C GLU A 7 -0.40 6.46 -7.96
N MET A 8 0.78 5.86 -7.83
CA MET A 8 0.91 4.41 -7.63
C MET A 8 0.29 3.94 -6.30
N MET A 9 0.09 4.82 -5.31
CA MET A 9 -0.55 4.47 -4.04
C MET A 9 -2.05 4.15 -4.15
N ALA A 10 -2.71 4.60 -5.21
CA ALA A 10 -4.16 4.42 -5.36
C ALA A 10 -4.58 2.94 -5.38
N PHE A 11 -3.81 2.09 -6.08
CA PHE A 11 -4.15 0.67 -6.19
C PHE A 11 -3.93 -0.13 -4.90
N PRO A 12 -2.79 0.00 -4.19
CA PRO A 12 -2.62 -0.58 -2.87
C PRO A 12 -3.69 -0.16 -1.87
N ARG A 13 -4.11 1.12 -1.85
CA ARG A 13 -5.22 1.56 -0.99
C ARG A 13 -6.50 0.76 -1.24
N GLU A 14 -6.88 0.62 -2.49
CA GLU A 14 -8.08 -0.13 -2.88
C GLU A 14 -7.97 -1.60 -2.46
N MET A 15 -6.83 -2.23 -2.74
CA MET A 15 -6.58 -3.63 -2.39
C MET A 15 -6.59 -3.87 -0.89
N ILE A 16 -5.92 -3.01 -0.12
CA ILE A 16 -5.86 -3.13 1.33
C ILE A 16 -7.26 -2.93 1.91
N ARG A 17 -7.98 -1.87 1.52
CA ARG A 17 -9.36 -1.64 1.99
C ARG A 17 -10.31 -2.80 1.67
N GLY A 18 -10.15 -3.43 0.51
CA GLY A 18 -10.96 -4.58 0.11
C GLY A 18 -10.62 -5.88 0.85
N ASN A 19 -9.40 -6.01 1.39
CA ASN A 19 -8.94 -7.22 2.07
C ASN A 19 -8.97 -7.11 3.61
N VAL A 20 -9.03 -5.90 4.16
CA VAL A 20 -9.25 -5.68 5.60
C VAL A 20 -10.75 -5.76 5.88
N PRO A 21 -11.21 -6.53 6.89
CA PRO A 21 -12.62 -6.66 7.23
C PRO A 21 -13.12 -5.42 7.98
N LEU A 22 -13.15 -4.27 7.28
CA LEU A 22 -13.49 -2.96 7.83
C LEU A 22 -14.91 -2.93 8.44
N GLU A 23 -15.84 -3.72 7.91
CA GLU A 23 -17.22 -3.82 8.40
C GLU A 23 -17.31 -4.35 9.84
N THR A 24 -16.32 -5.14 10.26
CA THR A 24 -16.22 -5.70 11.62
C THR A 24 -15.20 -4.98 12.49
N CYS A 25 -14.51 -3.99 11.93
CA CYS A 25 -13.49 -3.24 12.64
C CYS A 25 -14.13 -2.13 13.48
N GLY A 26 -13.97 -2.20 14.80
CA GLY A 26 -14.45 -1.14 15.72
C GLY A 26 -13.86 0.24 15.45
N HIS A 27 -12.76 0.33 14.69
CA HIS A 27 -12.13 1.59 14.29
C HIS A 27 -12.32 1.94 12.81
N THR A 28 -13.06 1.14 12.03
CA THR A 28 -13.27 1.35 10.59
C THR A 28 -11.96 1.58 9.81
N GLY A 29 -10.86 0.95 10.24
CA GLY A 29 -9.53 1.13 9.63
C GLY A 29 -8.84 2.46 9.94
N HIS A 30 -9.39 3.29 10.84
CA HIS A 30 -8.74 4.50 11.33
C HIS A 30 -7.98 4.22 12.64
N TYR A 31 -6.90 4.97 12.87
CA TYR A 31 -6.22 4.98 14.17
C TYR A 31 -6.70 6.20 14.97
N ALA A 32 -7.01 6.00 16.26
CA ALA A 32 -7.08 7.11 17.18
C ALA A 32 -5.65 7.54 17.54
N HIS A 33 -5.31 8.82 17.41
CA HIS A 33 -3.95 9.34 17.61
C HIS A 33 -3.35 9.04 19.02
N HIS A 34 -4.17 8.64 19.98
CA HIS A 34 -3.72 8.29 21.33
C HIS A 34 -3.39 6.81 21.51
N ASP A 35 -3.76 5.95 20.56
CA ASP A 35 -3.46 4.52 20.63
C ASP A 35 -2.09 4.26 19.98
N PRO A 36 -1.08 3.79 20.74
CA PRO A 36 0.23 3.48 20.16
C PRO A 36 0.15 2.31 19.17
N GLU A 37 -0.81 1.39 19.36
CA GLU A 37 -1.01 0.21 18.51
C GLU A 37 -2.49 -0.21 18.48
N CYS A 38 -2.99 -0.64 17.32
CA CYS A 38 -4.31 -1.25 17.16
C CYS A 38 -4.21 -2.74 17.51
N GLY A 39 -4.91 -3.16 18.56
CA GLY A 39 -5.00 -4.56 19.00
C GLY A 39 -6.27 -5.28 18.55
N VAL A 40 -7.07 -4.69 17.65
CA VAL A 40 -8.42 -5.17 17.31
C VAL A 40 -8.40 -6.36 16.34
N CYS A 41 -7.42 -6.40 15.43
CA CYS A 41 -7.29 -7.49 14.45
C CYS A 41 -5.85 -7.63 13.97
N GLU A 42 -5.57 -8.68 13.18
CA GLU A 42 -4.24 -8.96 12.64
C GLU A 42 -3.81 -7.99 11.52
N ALA A 43 -4.73 -7.19 10.96
CA ALA A 43 -4.48 -6.24 9.86
C ALA A 43 -3.82 -4.92 10.32
N ARG A 44 -3.01 -4.96 11.38
CA ARG A 44 -2.40 -3.78 12.00
C ARG A 44 -1.52 -3.01 11.01
N ILE A 45 -0.65 -3.72 10.30
CA ILE A 45 0.33 -3.14 9.37
C ILE A 45 -0.38 -2.48 8.19
N GLU A 46 -1.43 -3.14 7.68
CA GLU A 46 -2.28 -2.65 6.60
C GLU A 46 -3.03 -1.37 6.99
N CYS A 47 -3.59 -1.32 8.19
CA CYS A 47 -4.31 -0.16 8.69
C CYS A 47 -3.38 1.03 8.94
N GLU A 48 -2.19 0.79 9.51
CA GLU A 48 -1.16 1.81 9.71
C GLU A 48 -0.66 2.36 8.37
N TRP A 49 -0.41 1.48 7.40
CA TRP A 49 -0.05 1.90 6.05
C TRP A 49 -1.14 2.76 5.42
N LEU A 50 -2.41 2.38 5.53
CA LEU A 50 -3.55 3.18 5.04
C LEU A 50 -3.60 4.55 5.71
N TYR A 51 -3.47 4.61 7.03
CA TYR A 51 -3.51 5.86 7.78
C TYR A 51 -2.43 6.85 7.29
N HIS A 52 -1.20 6.37 7.10
CA HIS A 52 -0.12 7.21 6.62
C HIS A 52 -0.22 7.53 5.14
N ASN A 53 -0.90 6.72 4.33
CA ASN A 53 -0.86 6.84 2.87
C ASN A 53 -2.20 7.16 2.22
N ASP A 54 -3.23 7.53 2.98
CA ASP A 54 -4.53 7.93 2.45
C ASP A 54 -4.46 9.21 1.58
N GLU A 55 -5.51 9.51 0.84
CA GLU A 55 -5.62 10.70 -0.01
C GLU A 55 -5.54 12.00 0.78
N LEU A 56 -5.97 11.98 2.05
CA LEU A 56 -5.97 13.14 2.94
C LEU A 56 -4.66 13.30 3.73
N SER A 57 -3.68 12.41 3.58
CA SER A 57 -2.47 12.37 4.40
C SER A 57 -1.35 13.31 3.94
N GLY A 58 -1.66 14.32 3.12
CA GLY A 58 -0.68 15.31 2.68
C GLY A 58 0.51 14.73 1.89
N LEU A 59 0.30 13.70 1.07
CA LEU A 59 1.40 13.01 0.37
C LEU A 59 2.31 13.93 -0.46
N GLY A 60 1.75 15.03 -0.98
CA GLY A 60 2.52 16.05 -1.69
C GLY A 60 3.59 16.74 -0.84
N GLU A 61 3.41 16.77 0.48
CA GLU A 61 4.31 17.43 1.43
C GLU A 61 5.38 16.48 1.98
N LYS A 62 5.14 15.16 1.93
CA LYS A 62 6.07 14.15 2.45
C LYS A 62 7.43 14.17 1.72
N PRO A 63 8.54 13.91 2.42
CA PRO A 63 9.82 13.61 1.80
C PRO A 63 9.70 12.49 0.76
N LEU A 64 10.54 12.55 -0.29
CA LEU A 64 10.57 11.49 -1.30
C LEU A 64 10.97 10.13 -0.70
N ALA A 65 11.86 10.11 0.29
CA ALA A 65 12.28 8.90 1.00
C ALA A 65 11.09 8.18 1.64
N ASP A 66 10.27 8.90 2.40
CA ASP A 66 9.06 8.36 3.03
C ASP A 66 8.08 7.78 2.00
N LEU A 67 7.95 8.43 0.83
CA LEU A 67 7.10 7.93 -0.25
C LEU A 67 7.66 6.66 -0.90
N LEU A 68 8.99 6.53 -0.98
CA LEU A 68 9.65 5.32 -1.50
C LEU A 68 9.53 4.16 -0.50
N GLU A 69 9.66 4.43 0.80
CA GLU A 69 9.40 3.42 1.84
C GLU A 69 7.94 2.96 1.82
N ALA A 70 7.00 3.89 1.71
CA ALA A 70 5.59 3.56 1.55
C ALA A 70 5.34 2.69 0.29
N LEU A 71 6.01 2.99 -0.82
CA LEU A 71 5.91 2.23 -2.07
C LEU A 71 6.50 0.82 -1.90
N GLN A 72 7.62 0.69 -1.20
CA GLN A 72 8.24 -0.60 -0.89
C GLN A 72 7.30 -1.48 -0.06
N SER A 73 6.65 -0.92 0.96
CA SER A 73 5.68 -1.68 1.78
C SER A 73 4.47 -2.12 0.96
N ALA A 74 3.96 -1.24 0.09
CA ALA A 74 2.88 -1.59 -0.83
C ALA A 74 3.28 -2.68 -1.84
N LEU A 75 4.51 -2.65 -2.34
CA LEU A 75 5.07 -3.68 -3.20
C LEU A 75 5.05 -5.05 -2.54
N LEU A 76 5.56 -5.14 -1.30
CA LEU A 76 5.59 -6.39 -0.53
C LEU A 76 4.18 -6.94 -0.31
N TYR A 77 3.22 -6.06 0.03
CA TYR A 77 1.83 -6.45 0.23
C TYR A 77 1.18 -7.00 -1.05
N ILE A 78 1.31 -6.29 -2.18
CA ILE A 78 0.71 -6.71 -3.45
C ILE A 78 1.40 -7.96 -3.99
N ASP A 79 2.73 -8.09 -3.84
CA ASP A 79 3.45 -9.31 -4.22
C ASP A 79 2.93 -10.52 -3.44
N ALA A 80 2.75 -10.40 -2.12
CA ALA A 80 2.16 -11.46 -1.31
C ALA A 80 0.73 -11.83 -1.77
N CYS A 81 -0.10 -10.84 -2.13
CA CYS A 81 -1.44 -11.08 -2.68
C CYS A 81 -1.38 -11.83 -4.02
N VAL A 82 -0.51 -11.41 -4.92
CA VAL A 82 -0.30 -12.01 -6.25
C VAL A 82 0.22 -13.44 -6.12
N ALA A 83 1.18 -13.68 -5.23
CA ALA A 83 1.72 -15.00 -4.93
C ALA A 83 0.65 -15.94 -4.36
N ARG A 84 -0.15 -15.47 -3.39
CA ARG A 84 -1.28 -16.24 -2.84
C ARG A 84 -2.33 -16.60 -3.89
N ALA A 85 -2.55 -15.74 -4.87
CA ALA A 85 -3.46 -16.00 -6.00
C ALA A 85 -2.85 -16.93 -7.07
N GLY A 86 -1.59 -17.38 -6.91
CA GLY A 86 -0.91 -18.26 -7.88
C GLY A 86 -0.57 -17.56 -9.20
N HIS A 87 -0.53 -16.22 -9.22
CA HIS A 87 -0.23 -15.46 -10.42
C HIS A 87 1.28 -15.39 -10.66
N THR A 88 1.69 -15.40 -11.93
CA THR A 88 3.06 -15.07 -12.33
C THR A 88 3.11 -13.65 -12.91
N PRO A 89 3.71 -12.65 -12.22
CA PRO A 89 3.71 -11.26 -12.67
C PRO A 89 4.20 -11.07 -14.10
N SER A 90 5.22 -11.81 -14.55
CA SER A 90 5.75 -11.68 -15.91
C SER A 90 4.82 -12.19 -17.01
N LYS A 91 3.83 -13.03 -16.69
CA LYS A 91 2.90 -13.66 -17.64
C LYS A 91 1.46 -13.18 -17.52
N CYS A 92 1.09 -12.60 -16.38
CA CYS A 92 -0.27 -12.15 -16.09
C CYS A 92 -0.46 -10.66 -16.41
N ARG A 93 -1.58 -10.32 -17.05
CA ARG A 93 -1.94 -8.94 -17.42
C ARG A 93 -3.02 -8.33 -16.53
N CYS A 94 -3.36 -8.97 -15.42
CA CYS A 94 -4.32 -8.40 -14.48
C CYS A 94 -3.78 -7.09 -13.87
N ARG A 95 -4.67 -6.35 -13.21
CA ARG A 95 -4.36 -5.05 -12.62
C ARG A 95 -3.25 -5.16 -11.57
N ALA A 96 -3.29 -6.16 -10.69
CA ALA A 96 -2.28 -6.38 -9.66
C ALA A 96 -0.90 -6.68 -10.24
N CYS A 97 -0.79 -7.63 -11.18
CA CYS A 97 0.49 -7.97 -11.81
C CYS A 97 1.05 -6.81 -12.65
N THR A 98 0.18 -6.03 -13.30
CA THR A 98 0.60 -4.85 -14.06
C THR A 98 1.08 -3.72 -13.16
N TRP A 99 0.40 -3.51 -12.03
CA TRP A 99 0.85 -2.57 -11.02
C TRP A 99 2.21 -2.97 -10.45
N LEU A 100 2.40 -4.25 -10.09
CA LEU A 100 3.65 -4.76 -9.50
C LEU A 100 4.86 -4.46 -10.38
N ARG A 101 4.80 -4.84 -11.66
CA ARG A 101 5.90 -4.57 -12.63
C ARG A 101 6.21 -3.08 -12.77
N ARG A 102 5.19 -2.23 -12.74
CA ARG A 102 5.35 -0.78 -12.82
C ARG A 102 6.01 -0.22 -11.56
N ALA A 103 5.57 -0.66 -10.39
CA ALA A 103 6.11 -0.23 -9.11
C ALA A 103 7.58 -0.67 -8.93
N GLU A 104 7.93 -1.90 -9.30
CA GLU A 104 9.32 -2.39 -9.30
C GLU A 104 10.22 -1.55 -10.22
N SER A 105 9.74 -1.23 -11.43
CA SER A 105 10.48 -0.39 -12.38
C SER A 105 10.71 1.03 -11.84
N LEU A 106 9.69 1.60 -11.19
CA LEU A 106 9.75 2.93 -10.59
C LEU A 106 10.73 2.95 -9.40
N GLN A 107 10.71 1.92 -8.56
CA GLN A 107 11.60 1.79 -7.42
C GLN A 107 13.07 1.62 -7.87
N ALA A 108 13.32 0.74 -8.84
CA ALA A 108 14.65 0.57 -9.42
C ALA A 108 15.19 1.85 -10.08
N ALA A 109 14.31 2.72 -10.58
CA ALA A 109 14.70 4.02 -11.11
C ALA A 109 15.03 5.05 -10.02
N ALA A 110 14.42 4.94 -8.84
CA ALA A 110 14.66 5.84 -7.72
C ALA A 110 15.90 5.45 -6.88
N SER A 111 16.37 4.21 -6.97
CA SER A 111 17.59 3.72 -6.29
C SER A 111 18.89 3.94 -7.08
N ARG A 112 18.84 4.68 -8.21
CA ARG A 112 19.99 5.04 -9.05
C ARG A 112 20.36 6.50 -8.85
#